data_AF-A0A7K1FXH3-F1
#
_entry.id   AF-A0A7K1FXH3-F1
#
_cell.length_a   1.000
_cell.length_b   1.000
_cell.length_c   1.000
_cell.angle_alpha   90.00
_cell.angle_beta   90.00
_cell.angle_gamma   90.00
#
_symmetry.space_group_name_H-M   'P 1'
#
loop_
_entity.id
_entity.type
_entity.pdbx_description
1 polymer ?
#
loop_
_entity_poly.entity_id
_entity_poly.type
_entity_poly.pdbx_seq_one_letter_code
_entity_poly.pdbx_strand_id
1 'polypeptide(L)'
;MNKLSFKNFTKSLIVITILVHIISGKVSAQSKNPSPLHFPTPKNIDNMVFYIQRDPNINTAIYAVNYQENGKINISNPIKAYWIRYAEKGEKKDFSYIQRKFAYGIESKTVNNEEFELQFVSYKNLSLTLKKIDSDQKYHVFVSVNQKKIQVEKIFVRIEGGSFWLPNVKYVEVTGIDASSNKTITERMLL
;
A
#
# COMPACT_ATOMS: atom_id res chain seq x y z
N MET A 1 -6.75 -40.05 36.40
CA MET A 1 -5.48 -39.34 36.17
C MET A 1 -5.52 -38.69 34.80
N ASN A 2 -5.23 -37.38 34.78
CA ASN A 2 -4.89 -36.47 33.67
C ASN A 2 -5.89 -36.23 32.53
N LYS A 3 -6.72 -35.19 32.75
CA LYS A 3 -7.15 -34.25 31.70
C LYS A 3 -5.91 -33.55 31.13
N LEU A 4 -5.76 -33.48 29.81
CA LEU A 4 -4.94 -32.44 29.17
C LEU A 4 -5.83 -31.55 28.31
N SER A 5 -5.94 -30.31 28.77
CA SER A 5 -6.50 -29.16 28.08
C SER A 5 -5.52 -28.69 27.00
N PHE A 6 -6.00 -28.42 25.79
CA PHE A 6 -5.28 -27.59 24.82
C PHE A 6 -6.20 -26.45 24.37
N LYS A 7 -6.18 -25.40 25.19
CA LYS A 7 -6.61 -24.06 24.82
C LYS A 7 -5.46 -23.42 24.05
N ASN A 8 -5.72 -22.96 22.81
CA ASN A 8 -5.23 -21.71 22.20
C ASN A 8 -5.32 -21.79 20.67
N PHE A 9 -6.48 -21.38 20.15
CA PHE A 9 -6.65 -20.78 18.84
C PHE A 9 -5.72 -19.56 18.72
N THR A 10 -4.89 -19.48 17.68
CA THR A 10 -4.51 -18.27 16.92
C THR A 10 -3.20 -18.51 16.20
N LYS A 11 -3.29 -18.79 14.90
CA LYS A 11 -2.31 -18.45 13.85
C LYS A 11 -2.98 -18.87 12.55
N SER A 12 -3.63 -17.91 11.92
CA SER A 12 -4.43 -18.15 10.72
C SER A 12 -3.52 -18.74 9.63
N LEU A 13 -3.72 -20.02 9.41
CA LEU A 13 -3.14 -20.85 8.37
C LEU A 13 -3.89 -20.51 7.08
N ILE A 14 -3.32 -19.67 6.21
CA ILE A 14 -3.72 -19.66 4.79
C ILE A 14 -2.47 -19.95 3.98
N VAL A 15 -2.12 -21.23 4.05
CA VAL A 15 -1.37 -21.95 3.02
C VAL A 15 -2.28 -22.01 1.80
N ILE A 16 -1.97 -21.27 0.74
CA ILE A 16 -2.44 -21.59 -0.62
C ILE A 16 -1.19 -21.79 -1.47
N THR A 17 -0.71 -23.02 -1.40
CA THR A 17 0.21 -23.62 -2.36
C THR A 17 -0.60 -24.03 -3.61
N ILE A 18 0.08 -24.06 -4.76
CA ILE A 18 -0.32 -24.68 -6.06
C ILE A 18 -1.08 -23.71 -7.00
N LEU A 19 -0.65 -23.37 -8.23
CA LEU A 19 0.19 -24.05 -9.23
C LEU A 19 0.91 -23.01 -10.14
N VAL A 20 2.21 -23.22 -10.31
CA VAL A 20 3.13 -22.84 -11.40
C VAL A 20 2.52 -22.16 -12.63
N HIS A 21 2.98 -20.94 -12.97
CA HIS A 21 3.49 -20.59 -14.30
C HIS A 21 4.68 -19.65 -14.14
N ILE A 22 5.86 -20.25 -14.31
CA ILE A 22 7.17 -19.63 -14.42
C ILE A 22 7.19 -18.74 -15.66
N ILE A 23 7.49 -17.45 -15.48
CA ILE A 23 8.24 -16.70 -16.51
C ILE A 23 9.36 -15.95 -15.79
N SER A 24 10.52 -16.62 -15.78
CA SER A 24 11.86 -16.05 -15.84
C SER A 24 12.15 -14.82 -14.99
N GLY A 25 12.31 -15.05 -13.69
CA GLY A 25 13.02 -14.16 -12.78
C GLY A 25 13.41 -14.98 -11.56
N LYS A 26 14.71 -15.16 -11.35
CA LYS A 26 15.34 -16.04 -10.34
C LYS A 26 14.51 -16.11 -9.04
N VAL A 27 14.23 -17.32 -8.57
CA VAL A 27 13.87 -17.57 -7.16
C VAL A 27 15.12 -17.27 -6.33
N SER A 28 15.40 -15.98 -6.16
CA SER A 28 16.43 -15.50 -5.27
C SER A 28 15.75 -15.23 -3.94
N ALA A 29 16.24 -15.85 -2.88
CA ALA A 29 16.03 -15.32 -1.54
C ALA A 29 16.36 -13.82 -1.57
N GLN A 30 15.50 -13.00 -0.95
CA GLN A 30 15.72 -11.57 -0.89
C GLN A 30 17.01 -11.30 -0.11
N SER A 31 17.87 -10.39 -0.58
CA SER A 31 19.15 -10.11 0.10
C SER A 31 18.89 -9.71 1.56
N LYS A 32 19.85 -10.01 2.45
CA LYS A 32 19.73 -9.68 3.88
C LYS A 32 19.59 -8.17 4.11
N ASN A 33 20.14 -7.35 3.22
CA ASN A 33 19.95 -5.90 3.20
C ASN A 33 20.03 -5.40 1.75
N PRO A 34 18.95 -4.82 1.20
CA PRO A 34 18.95 -4.30 -0.17
C PRO A 34 19.46 -2.86 -0.29
N SER A 35 19.84 -2.21 0.81
CA SER A 35 20.33 -0.83 0.80
C SER A 35 21.77 -0.67 0.28
N PRO A 36 22.10 0.51 -0.28
CA PRO A 36 21.21 1.66 -0.52
C PRO A 36 20.51 1.58 -1.88
N LEU A 37 19.20 1.80 -1.90
CA LEU A 37 18.43 2.06 -3.10
C LEU A 37 18.06 3.53 -3.17
N HIS A 38 18.28 4.15 -4.33
CA HIS A 38 17.79 5.49 -4.59
C HIS A 38 16.41 5.41 -5.22
N PHE A 39 15.39 5.79 -4.46
CA PHE A 39 14.00 5.73 -4.90
C PHE A 39 13.60 7.02 -5.62
N PRO A 40 13.14 6.94 -6.88
CA PRO A 40 12.66 8.12 -7.61
C PRO A 40 11.32 8.62 -7.06
N THR A 41 11.14 9.93 -6.98
CA THR A 41 9.83 10.53 -6.67
C THR A 41 8.98 10.59 -7.93
N PRO A 42 7.76 10.00 -7.95
CA PRO A 42 6.82 10.17 -9.06
C PRO A 42 6.50 11.64 -9.32
N LYS A 43 6.50 12.04 -10.59
CA LYS A 43 6.19 13.41 -11.04
C LYS A 43 5.13 13.35 -12.13
N ASN A 44 4.32 14.41 -12.24
CA ASN A 44 3.32 14.59 -13.30
C ASN A 44 2.32 13.42 -13.40
N ILE A 45 1.86 12.93 -12.24
CA ILE A 45 0.85 11.88 -12.19
C ILE A 45 -0.49 12.48 -11.80
N ASP A 46 -1.42 12.48 -12.75
CA ASP A 46 -2.75 13.04 -12.55
C ASP A 46 -3.49 12.35 -11.42
N ASN A 47 -4.06 13.18 -10.53
CA ASN A 47 -4.91 12.76 -9.43
C ASN A 47 -4.25 11.75 -8.47
N MET A 48 -2.91 11.69 -8.43
CA MET A 48 -2.19 10.89 -7.44
C MET A 48 -2.49 11.40 -6.05
N VAL A 49 -2.91 10.50 -5.17
CA VAL A 49 -3.16 10.81 -3.76
C VAL A 49 -2.01 10.37 -2.87
N PHE A 50 -1.37 9.24 -3.19
CA PHE A 50 -0.14 8.80 -2.56
C PHE A 50 0.54 7.72 -3.41
N TYR A 51 1.76 7.34 -3.02
CA TYR A 51 2.47 6.22 -3.64
C TYR A 51 3.20 5.37 -2.61
N ILE A 52 3.51 4.13 -2.99
CA ILE A 52 4.24 3.17 -2.16
C ILE A 52 5.53 2.77 -2.82
N GLN A 53 6.59 2.81 -2.04
CA GLN A 53 7.90 2.28 -2.38
C GLN A 53 8.29 1.21 -1.38
N ARG A 54 9.09 0.24 -1.82
CA ARG A 54 9.46 -0.89 -0.98
C ARG A 54 10.80 -1.47 -1.38
N ASP A 55 11.47 -2.07 -0.42
CA ASP A 55 12.63 -2.90 -0.71
C ASP A 55 12.24 -4.24 -1.35
N PRO A 56 13.08 -4.83 -2.22
CA PRO A 56 14.39 -4.38 -2.70
C PRO A 56 14.32 -3.70 -4.08
N ASN A 57 13.15 -3.19 -4.50
CA ASN A 57 12.92 -2.77 -5.87
C ASN A 57 12.38 -1.35 -5.93
N ILE A 58 13.00 -0.50 -6.75
CA ILE A 58 12.63 0.90 -6.95
C ILE A 58 11.30 1.13 -7.70
N ASN A 59 10.64 0.08 -8.17
CA ASN A 59 9.31 0.16 -8.76
C ASN A 59 8.32 0.73 -7.74
N THR A 60 7.53 1.69 -8.19
CA THR A 60 6.65 2.47 -7.32
C THR A 60 5.20 2.12 -7.63
N ALA A 61 4.44 1.75 -6.60
CA ALA A 61 2.99 1.57 -6.71
C ALA A 61 2.33 2.94 -6.55
N ILE A 62 1.60 3.37 -7.56
CA ILE A 62 0.88 4.64 -7.58
C ILE A 62 -0.57 4.39 -7.22
N TYR A 63 -1.14 5.27 -6.40
CA TYR A 63 -2.56 5.29 -6.05
C TYR A 63 -3.12 6.65 -6.42
N ALA A 64 -4.10 6.66 -7.32
CA ALA A 64 -4.71 7.87 -7.84
C ALA A 64 -6.23 7.78 -7.76
N VAL A 65 -6.90 8.93 -7.68
CA VAL A 65 -8.37 8.97 -7.74
C VAL A 65 -8.84 8.39 -9.07
N ASN A 66 -9.88 7.57 -9.00
CA ASN A 66 -10.51 6.98 -10.16
C ASN A 66 -11.77 7.77 -10.52
N TYR A 67 -11.63 8.71 -11.44
CA TYR A 67 -12.76 9.43 -12.00
C TYR A 67 -13.38 8.64 -13.16
N GLN A 68 -14.71 8.72 -13.26
CA GLN A 68 -15.45 8.32 -14.44
C GLN A 68 -15.33 9.39 -15.55
N GLU A 69 -15.75 9.06 -16.76
CA GLU A 69 -15.71 9.97 -17.92
C GLU A 69 -16.49 11.28 -17.67
N ASN A 70 -17.53 11.23 -16.82
CA ASN A 70 -18.32 12.39 -16.43
C ASN A 70 -17.65 13.28 -15.35
N GLY A 71 -16.40 12.97 -14.96
CA GLY A 71 -15.65 13.71 -13.94
C GLY A 71 -16.05 13.41 -12.49
N LYS A 72 -17.05 12.55 -12.24
CA LYS A 72 -17.41 12.09 -10.89
C LYS A 72 -16.50 10.95 -10.45
N ILE A 73 -16.26 10.84 -9.14
CA ILE A 73 -15.49 9.72 -8.59
C ILE A 73 -16.26 8.41 -8.81
N ASN A 74 -15.55 7.34 -9.15
CA ASN A 74 -16.13 6.01 -9.22
C ASN A 74 -16.35 5.48 -7.80
N ILE A 75 -17.58 5.57 -7.30
CA ILE A 75 -17.93 5.18 -5.92
C ILE A 75 -17.61 3.71 -5.62
N SER A 76 -17.75 2.82 -6.62
CA SER A 76 -17.48 1.39 -6.46
C SER A 76 -16.00 1.04 -6.43
N ASN A 77 -15.15 1.90 -7.00
CA ASN A 77 -13.70 1.74 -7.04
C ASN A 77 -13.03 3.12 -7.09
N PRO A 78 -12.96 3.84 -5.96
CA PRO A 78 -12.57 5.26 -5.93
C PRO A 78 -11.07 5.49 -6.15
N ILE A 79 -10.26 4.43 -6.06
CA ILE A 79 -8.81 4.48 -6.29
C ILE A 79 -8.42 3.52 -7.41
N LYS A 80 -7.68 4.04 -8.39
CA LYS A 80 -6.96 3.23 -9.37
C LYS A 80 -5.51 3.09 -8.92
N ALA A 81 -4.98 1.87 -9.00
CA ALA A 81 -3.62 1.58 -8.58
C ALA A 81 -2.85 0.80 -9.64
N TYR A 82 -1.58 1.17 -9.85
CA TYR A 82 -0.72 0.61 -10.89
C TYR A 82 0.76 0.82 -10.56
N TRP A 83 1.64 0.11 -11.25
CA TRP A 83 3.09 0.29 -11.17
C TRP A 83 3.58 1.41 -12.09
N ILE A 84 4.55 2.18 -11.61
CA ILE A 84 5.59 2.75 -12.44
C ILE A 84 6.86 1.92 -12.23
N ARG A 85 7.29 1.24 -13.29
CA ARG A 85 8.43 0.31 -13.25
C ARG A 85 9.72 1.06 -13.53
N TYR A 86 10.23 1.77 -12.53
CA TYR A 86 11.48 2.52 -12.67
C TYR A 86 12.70 1.64 -12.99
N ALA A 87 12.69 0.37 -12.60
CA ALA A 87 13.71 -0.59 -13.02
C ALA A 87 13.64 -0.90 -14.54
N GLU A 88 12.54 -0.55 -15.20
CA GLU A 88 12.22 -0.85 -16.60
C GLU A 88 11.81 0.44 -17.33
N LYS A 89 12.69 1.45 -17.31
CA LYS A 89 12.51 2.73 -18.03
C LYS A 89 11.26 3.53 -17.63
N GLY A 90 10.66 3.26 -16.48
CA GLY A 90 9.49 3.99 -15.98
C GLY A 90 8.17 3.58 -16.62
N GLU A 91 8.08 2.37 -17.18
CA GLU A 91 6.85 1.85 -17.79
C GLU A 91 5.68 1.87 -16.79
N LYS A 92 4.52 2.41 -17.21
CA LYS A 92 3.27 2.28 -16.47
C LYS A 92 2.66 0.90 -16.73
N LYS A 93 2.35 0.15 -15.68
CA LYS A 93 1.78 -1.19 -15.79
C LYS A 93 0.74 -1.48 -14.71
N ASP A 94 -0.39 -2.03 -15.10
CA ASP A 94 -1.42 -2.43 -14.14
C ASP A 94 -0.94 -3.57 -13.24
N PHE A 95 -1.51 -3.62 -12.04
CA PHE A 95 -1.35 -4.78 -11.17
C PHE A 95 -2.01 -6.00 -11.79
N SER A 96 -1.32 -7.14 -11.81
CA SER A 96 -1.93 -8.43 -12.13
C SER A 96 -3.08 -8.76 -11.16
N TYR A 97 -3.96 -9.69 -11.54
CA TYR A 97 -5.07 -10.11 -10.69
C TYR A 97 -4.62 -10.53 -9.29
N ILE A 98 -3.54 -11.33 -9.22
CA ILE A 98 -2.96 -11.81 -7.95
C ILE A 98 -2.45 -10.64 -7.11
N GLN A 99 -1.72 -9.70 -7.71
CA GLN A 99 -1.22 -8.51 -7.01
C GLN A 99 -2.35 -7.64 -6.46
N ARG A 100 -3.43 -7.45 -7.23
CA ARG A 100 -4.61 -6.72 -6.76
C ARG A 100 -5.32 -7.45 -5.63
N LYS A 101 -5.44 -8.77 -5.70
CA LYS A 101 -6.26 -9.52 -4.73
C LYS A 101 -5.54 -9.77 -3.40
N PHE A 102 -4.21 -9.88 -3.42
CA PHE A 102 -3.45 -10.36 -2.26
C PHE A 102 -2.34 -9.43 -1.75
N ALA A 103 -1.92 -8.43 -2.52
CA ALA A 103 -0.77 -7.59 -2.16
C ALA A 103 -1.10 -6.09 -2.12
N TYR A 104 -1.25 -5.48 -3.30
CA TYR A 104 -1.27 -4.03 -3.48
C TYR A 104 -2.67 -3.46 -3.77
N GLY A 105 -3.69 -4.30 -3.76
CA GLY A 105 -5.06 -3.82 -3.93
C GLY A 105 -5.57 -3.04 -2.73
N ILE A 106 -6.55 -2.19 -3.01
CA ILE A 106 -7.33 -1.46 -2.02
C ILE A 106 -8.75 -2.02 -2.05
N GLU A 107 -9.28 -2.36 -0.89
CA GLU A 107 -10.71 -2.50 -0.64
C GLU A 107 -11.24 -1.14 -0.20
N SER A 108 -12.40 -0.73 -0.71
CA SER A 108 -13.03 0.54 -0.38
C SER A 108 -14.45 0.35 0.14
N LYS A 109 -14.82 1.15 1.14
CA LYS A 109 -16.18 1.26 1.64
C LYS A 109 -16.62 2.72 1.57
N THR A 110 -17.75 2.97 0.94
CA THR A 110 -18.35 4.31 0.88
C THR A 110 -18.83 4.73 2.26
N VAL A 111 -18.39 5.89 2.73
CA VAL A 111 -18.91 6.54 3.94
C VAL A 111 -20.01 7.52 3.54
N ASN A 112 -19.72 8.35 2.53
CA ASN A 112 -20.68 9.23 1.86
C ASN A 112 -20.18 9.51 0.42
N ASN A 113 -20.80 10.47 -0.28
CA ASN A 113 -20.49 10.77 -1.68
C ASN A 113 -19.06 11.29 -1.93
N GLU A 114 -18.38 11.82 -0.90
CA GLU A 114 -17.06 12.45 -1.02
C GLU A 114 -16.05 11.91 0.02
N GLU A 115 -16.42 10.84 0.73
CA GLU A 115 -15.59 10.22 1.76
C GLU A 115 -15.68 8.69 1.69
N PHE A 116 -14.53 8.04 1.70
CA PHE A 116 -14.38 6.60 1.55
C PHE A 116 -13.37 6.08 2.55
N GLU A 117 -13.70 4.97 3.21
CA GLU A 117 -12.73 4.18 3.95
C GLU A 117 -11.99 3.27 2.98
N LEU A 118 -10.66 3.25 3.06
CA LEU A 118 -9.79 2.41 2.23
C LEU A 118 -8.95 1.49 3.12
N GLN A 119 -8.78 0.24 2.70
CA GLN A 119 -7.94 -0.73 3.39
C GLN A 119 -7.07 -1.48 2.38
N PHE A 120 -5.82 -1.74 2.72
CA PHE A 120 -4.98 -2.62 1.90
C PHE A 120 -5.45 -4.07 2.05
N VAL A 121 -5.55 -4.79 0.94
CA VAL A 121 -5.87 -6.23 0.95
C VAL A 121 -4.87 -7.05 1.76
N SER A 122 -3.62 -6.58 1.84
CA SER A 122 -2.51 -7.21 2.56
C SER A 122 -2.38 -6.79 4.02
N TYR A 123 -3.01 -5.69 4.44
CA TYR A 123 -2.88 -5.16 5.80
C TYR A 123 -4.11 -4.35 6.24
N LYS A 124 -5.15 -5.07 6.70
CA LYS A 124 -6.44 -4.48 7.08
C LYS A 124 -6.42 -3.65 8.37
N ASN A 125 -5.37 -3.76 9.17
CA ASN A 125 -5.21 -3.00 10.41
C ASN A 125 -4.88 -1.52 10.16
N LEU A 126 -4.46 -1.15 8.94
CA LEU A 126 -4.22 0.23 8.55
C LEU A 126 -5.42 0.75 7.76
N SER A 127 -6.33 1.43 8.46
CA SER A 127 -7.46 2.11 7.83
C SER A 127 -7.02 3.50 7.33
N LEU A 128 -7.34 3.77 6.07
CA LEU A 128 -7.09 5.03 5.39
C LEU A 128 -8.45 5.69 5.08
N THR A 129 -8.48 7.02 5.05
CA THR A 129 -9.67 7.78 4.65
C THR A 129 -9.37 8.62 3.43
N LEU A 130 -10.03 8.33 2.31
CA LEU A 130 -10.04 9.20 1.14
C LEU A 130 -11.15 10.23 1.32
N LYS A 131 -10.81 11.52 1.28
CA LYS A 131 -11.76 12.60 1.50
C LYS A 131 -11.49 13.77 0.57
N LYS A 132 -12.56 14.32 0.00
CA LYS A 132 -12.48 15.59 -0.72
C LYS A 132 -12.35 16.75 0.26
N ILE A 133 -11.42 17.65 0.00
CA ILE A 133 -11.19 18.83 0.82
C ILE A 133 -11.77 20.05 0.11
N ASP A 134 -12.57 20.84 0.83
CA ASP A 134 -13.33 21.95 0.24
C ASP A 134 -12.43 23.09 -0.24
N SER A 135 -11.29 23.32 0.41
CA SER A 135 -10.41 24.45 0.10
C SER A 135 -9.72 24.32 -1.27
N ASP A 136 -9.43 23.10 -1.73
CA ASP A 136 -8.77 22.86 -3.02
C ASP A 136 -9.61 22.01 -3.99
N GLN A 137 -10.78 21.54 -3.53
CA GLN A 137 -11.70 20.68 -4.27
C GLN A 137 -11.09 19.35 -4.75
N LYS A 138 -9.99 18.91 -4.13
CA LYS A 138 -9.28 17.66 -4.46
C LYS A 138 -9.48 16.61 -3.38
N TYR A 139 -9.33 15.35 -3.77
CA TYR A 139 -9.30 14.26 -2.83
C TYR A 139 -7.90 14.06 -2.26
N HIS A 140 -7.85 13.78 -0.96
CA HIS A 140 -6.64 13.49 -0.21
C HIS A 140 -6.85 12.24 0.63
N VAL A 141 -5.77 11.51 0.91
CA VAL A 141 -5.81 10.31 1.75
C VAL A 141 -5.24 10.63 3.12
N PHE A 142 -5.96 10.27 4.17
CA PHE A 142 -5.57 10.47 5.55
C PHE A 142 -5.37 9.13 6.26
N VAL A 143 -4.45 9.12 7.22
CA VAL A 143 -4.20 7.98 8.11
C VAL A 143 -3.88 8.46 9.52
N SER A 144 -4.21 7.65 10.52
CA SER A 144 -3.81 7.89 11.90
C SER A 144 -2.66 6.95 12.28
N VAL A 145 -1.48 7.49 12.53
CA VAL A 145 -0.29 6.74 12.96
C VAL A 145 0.32 7.44 14.17
N ASN A 146 0.63 6.69 15.23
CA ASN A 146 1.19 7.24 16.47
C ASN A 146 0.41 8.45 17.02
N GLN A 147 -0.94 8.35 16.98
CA GLN A 147 -1.87 9.41 17.40
C GLN A 147 -1.82 10.70 16.57
N LYS A 148 -1.11 10.71 15.43
CA LYS A 148 -1.08 11.83 14.48
C LYS A 148 -1.92 11.51 13.26
N LYS A 149 -2.73 12.48 12.84
CA LYS A 149 -3.49 12.42 11.58
C LYS A 149 -2.64 12.99 10.46
N ILE A 150 -2.31 12.16 9.48
CA ILE A 150 -1.37 12.48 8.39
C ILE A 150 -2.12 12.45 7.07
N GLN A 151 -2.06 13.53 6.29
CA GLN A 151 -2.36 13.51 4.86
C GLN A 151 -1.22 12.81 4.14
N VAL A 152 -1.43 11.59 3.68
CA VAL A 152 -0.40 10.69 3.15
C VAL A 152 0.10 11.19 1.79
N GLU A 153 1.41 11.24 1.62
CA GLU A 153 2.05 11.48 0.32
C GLU A 153 2.82 10.24 -0.14
N LYS A 154 3.56 9.61 0.78
CA LYS A 154 4.42 8.45 0.53
C LYS A 154 4.30 7.45 1.66
N ILE A 155 4.21 6.18 1.29
CA ILE A 155 4.45 5.07 2.20
C ILE A 155 5.71 4.32 1.74
N PHE A 156 6.62 4.06 2.67
CA PHE A 156 7.80 3.24 2.43
C PHE A 156 7.74 1.97 3.27
N VAL A 157 7.98 0.82 2.64
CA VAL A 157 7.97 -0.48 3.30
C VAL A 157 9.38 -1.05 3.31
N ARG A 158 9.97 -1.15 4.50
CA ARG A 158 11.28 -1.77 4.69
C ARG A 158 11.14 -3.29 4.76
N ILE A 159 11.76 -3.98 3.82
CA ILE A 159 11.73 -5.44 3.73
C ILE A 159 13.17 -5.96 3.77
N GLU A 160 13.43 -6.89 4.69
CA GLU A 160 14.76 -7.50 4.87
C GLU A 160 14.65 -9.02 4.97
N GLY A 161 14.94 -9.69 3.87
CA GLY A 161 14.78 -11.14 3.74
C GLY A 161 13.31 -11.58 3.66
N GLY A 162 13.07 -12.86 3.95
CA GLY A 162 11.79 -13.52 3.71
C GLY A 162 11.71 -14.16 2.32
N SER A 163 10.55 -14.72 2.01
CA SER A 163 10.27 -15.30 0.69
C SER A 163 9.54 -14.28 -0.18
N PHE A 164 9.47 -14.54 -1.48
CA PHE A 164 8.72 -13.69 -2.41
C PHE A 164 7.25 -13.49 -1.98
N TRP A 165 6.64 -14.52 -1.40
CA TRP A 165 5.23 -14.51 -0.96
C TRP A 165 5.03 -14.06 0.49
N LEU A 166 6.06 -14.23 1.33
CA LEU A 166 6.05 -13.83 2.73
C LEU A 166 7.29 -12.98 3.01
N PRO A 167 7.26 -11.69 2.61
CA PRO A 167 8.36 -10.78 2.89
C PRO A 167 8.45 -10.52 4.40
N ASN A 168 9.67 -10.36 4.89
CA ASN A 168 9.92 -9.97 6.28
C ASN A 168 9.92 -8.44 6.38
N VAL A 169 8.73 -7.87 6.63
CA VAL A 169 8.57 -6.43 6.80
C VAL A 169 9.11 -6.00 8.16
N LYS A 170 10.09 -5.11 8.17
CA LYS A 170 10.70 -4.60 9.41
C LYS A 170 9.93 -3.42 9.98
N TYR A 171 9.55 -2.51 9.09
CA TYR A 171 8.76 -1.34 9.44
C TYR A 171 8.11 -0.74 8.19
N VAL A 172 7.11 0.09 8.43
CA VAL A 172 6.51 0.97 7.45
C VAL A 172 6.70 2.40 7.89
N GLU A 173 7.11 3.26 6.97
CA GLU A 173 7.17 4.71 7.16
C GLU A 173 6.07 5.38 6.36
N VAL A 174 5.34 6.27 7.00
CA VAL A 174 4.31 7.11 6.38
C VAL A 174 4.80 8.54 6.43
N THR A 175 5.04 9.11 5.26
CA THR A 175 5.42 10.51 5.08
C THR A 175 4.25 11.28 4.48
N GLY A 176 4.03 12.49 5.00
CA GLY A 176 3.00 13.38 4.50
C GLY A 176 2.85 14.63 5.36
N ILE A 177 1.70 15.28 5.30
CA ILE A 177 1.42 16.53 6.03
C ILE A 177 0.62 16.23 7.31
N ASP A 178 1.10 16.70 8.45
CA ASP A 178 0.34 16.65 9.70
C ASP A 178 -0.88 17.58 9.65
N ALA A 179 -2.08 17.02 9.83
CA ALA A 179 -3.32 17.78 9.76
C ALA A 179 -3.45 18.85 10.87
N SER A 180 -2.69 18.72 11.97
CA SER A 180 -2.74 19.68 13.08
C SER A 180 -1.75 20.85 12.91
N SER A 181 -0.53 20.56 12.45
CA SER A 181 0.55 21.55 12.36
C SER A 181 0.83 22.05 10.94
N ASN A 182 0.25 21.41 9.92
CA ASN A 182 0.49 21.66 8.50
C ASN A 182 1.97 21.55 8.10
N LYS A 183 2.75 20.75 8.83
CA LYS A 183 4.17 20.48 8.55
C LYS A 183 4.33 19.07 7.99
N THR A 184 5.35 18.88 7.15
CA THR A 184 5.76 17.54 6.73
C THR A 184 6.25 16.75 7.93
N ILE A 185 5.72 15.55 8.09
CA ILE A 185 6.10 14.59 9.13
C ILE A 185 6.34 13.23 8.51
N THR A 186 7.14 12.41 9.19
CA THR A 186 7.31 10.99 8.87
C THR A 186 7.14 10.20 10.15
N GLU A 187 6.18 9.27 10.14
CA GLU A 187 5.92 8.38 11.25
C GLU A 187 6.23 6.95 10.86
N ARG A 188 6.83 6.20 11.79
CA ARG A 188 7.18 4.79 11.60
C ARG A 188 6.26 3.91 12.43
N MET A 189 5.83 2.81 11.84
CA MET A 189 5.15 1.72 12.53
C MET A 189 5.88 0.39 12.31
N LEU A 190 5.88 -0.44 13.34
CA LEU A 190 6.35 -1.82 13.26
C LEU A 190 5.15 -2.72 12.92
N LEU A 191 5.40 -3.76 12.11
CA LEU A 191 4.39 -4.74 11.70
C LEU A 191 4.64 -6.10 12.37
#